data_AF-A0A554JMH9-F1
#
_entry.id   AF-A0A554JMH9-F1
#
_cell.length_a   1.000
_cell.length_b   1.000
_cell.length_c   1.000
_cell.angle_alpha   90.00
_cell.angle_beta   90.00
_cell.angle_gamma   90.00
#
_symmetry.space_group_name_H-M   'P 1'
#
loop_
_entity.id
_entity.type
_entity.pdbx_description
1 polymer ?
#
loop_
_entity_poly.entity_id
_entity_poly.type
_entity_poly.pdbx_seq_one_letter_code
_entity_poly.pdbx_strand_id
1 'polypeptide(L)'
;MSQEQKPDIGSTPQLPQLYTHIEEKTSQDETADENQNRQRRFEQRKKHLFRFVEGLDRVEIPKMGPDNPFVVPINNLSYPRIMVINAPCIGAREAQDEKCDIFRNALRWAEEDKVEAIILSGPVVYFPTEKYGKERPSKVQVVGVRVDADIIEKTYPPHVLQDLGGVEGIRREERPLYLTTTAYLEHLIRMFKRALYSSNGQLLYKGPVLVVLGDVEENIAKYYANEKIRAEVFRDKGDALEHIRRYRRIRSLLQKMNNTSVLEEALSFLEKFRDQFESLGIDIAKLSHISAKEIGDLIEEWEEYLNLLVLMGNVEAEYIQDCLPEMISYIASCYQSVAPNIRVVGIGDTYFRVGSHLFAVTASKSRNLIRGGLAGTMRDGMYSFVKGHEGVDVVDINLGAGLNPYITNLFVTHRVRAYEKTLDDIRMSHVYQLPACLDASLYREIVRSMVRTKDDITRLASVSNYESGVVILERGETSTVPVLRFLSSALLTNRAAFESAETLASTVHGRYQRSRIMYHYKEGCTHYGAQYIARYRSPKDKDGRVIKYHYQVCLEMLREAKAPLLGLANDGDTQHWFNY
;
A
#
# COMPACT_ATOMS: atom_id res chain seq x y z
N MET A 1 -7.98 79.54 17.74
CA MET A 1 -8.50 80.72 17.00
C MET A 1 -8.86 80.22 15.61
N SER A 2 -10.10 80.16 15.15
CA SER A 2 -11.34 80.88 15.46
C SER A 2 -12.54 79.98 15.13
N GLN A 3 -13.61 80.14 15.92
CA GLN A 3 -14.97 79.65 15.64
C GLN A 3 -15.64 80.54 14.59
N GLU A 4 -16.66 80.02 13.90
CA GLU A 4 -17.97 80.67 13.63
C GLU A 4 -18.81 79.70 12.74
N GLN A 5 -19.84 79.07 13.30
CA GLN A 5 -21.25 79.49 13.37
C GLN A 5 -22.06 79.21 12.09
N LYS A 6 -23.06 78.32 12.26
CA LYS A 6 -24.19 78.08 11.34
C LYS A 6 -25.08 79.32 11.22
N PRO A 7 -25.94 79.35 10.20
CA PRO A 7 -27.33 79.76 10.39
C PRO A 7 -28.29 78.59 10.20
N ASP A 8 -29.24 78.56 11.11
CA ASP A 8 -30.42 77.71 11.20
C ASP A 8 -31.59 78.50 10.60
N ILE A 9 -32.32 77.91 9.63
CA ILE A 9 -33.65 78.40 9.24
C ILE A 9 -34.53 77.20 8.92
N GLY A 10 -35.48 76.94 9.82
CA GLY A 10 -36.88 76.92 9.41
C GLY A 10 -37.45 75.57 8.99
N SER A 11 -38.06 74.91 9.98
CA SER A 11 -39.04 73.83 9.90
C SER A 11 -40.22 74.08 8.96
N THR A 12 -40.56 73.05 8.17
CA THR A 12 -41.94 72.75 7.77
C THR A 12 -42.18 71.23 7.89
N PRO A 13 -43.17 70.76 8.68
CA PRO A 13 -43.43 69.33 8.86
C PRO A 13 -44.40 68.75 7.82
N GLN A 14 -43.95 67.63 7.24
CA GLN A 14 -44.64 66.40 6.78
C GLN A 14 -45.96 66.45 5.99
N LEU A 15 -45.95 65.73 4.86
CA LEU A 15 -47.03 64.82 4.45
C LEU A 15 -46.44 63.42 4.18
N PRO A 16 -47.11 62.33 4.57
CA PRO A 16 -46.61 60.97 4.41
C PRO A 16 -46.86 60.47 2.99
N GLN A 17 -45.81 60.14 2.24
CA GLN A 17 -45.94 59.36 1.01
C GLN A 17 -45.52 57.91 1.28
N LEU A 18 -46.52 57.03 1.31
CA LEU A 18 -46.32 55.60 1.07
C LEU A 18 -45.67 55.46 -0.31
N TYR A 19 -44.41 55.05 -0.35
CA TYR A 19 -43.81 54.41 -1.51
C TYR A 19 -43.39 53.00 -1.10
N THR A 20 -44.11 52.01 -1.62
CA THR A 20 -43.62 50.64 -1.73
C THR A 20 -42.36 50.66 -2.61
N HIS A 21 -41.21 50.40 -2.01
CA HIS A 21 -40.00 50.04 -2.74
C HIS A 21 -40.25 48.72 -3.44
N ILE A 22 -40.35 48.76 -4.77
CA ILE A 22 -39.99 47.61 -5.59
C ILE A 22 -38.46 47.62 -5.61
N GLU A 23 -37.85 46.66 -4.92
CA GLU A 23 -36.42 46.41 -5.03
C GLU A 23 -36.14 45.91 -6.46
N GLU A 24 -35.59 46.79 -7.30
CA GLU A 24 -34.88 46.38 -8.50
C GLU A 24 -33.64 45.62 -8.05
N LYS A 25 -33.67 44.29 -8.17
CA LYS A 25 -32.47 43.46 -8.01
C LYS A 25 -31.43 43.90 -9.03
N THR A 26 -30.30 44.41 -8.56
CA THR A 26 -29.16 44.77 -9.37
C THR A 26 -28.50 43.52 -9.98
N SER A 27 -28.13 43.60 -11.25
CA SER A 27 -27.53 42.54 -12.09
C SER A 27 -26.25 41.86 -11.54
N GLN A 28 -25.65 42.41 -10.49
CA GLN A 28 -24.50 41.81 -9.79
C GLN A 28 -24.89 40.68 -8.82
N ASP A 29 -26.09 40.71 -8.25
CA ASP A 29 -26.57 39.62 -7.39
C ASP A 29 -27.08 38.42 -8.20
N GLU A 30 -27.67 38.66 -9.37
CA GLU A 30 -28.10 37.59 -10.29
C GLU A 30 -26.91 36.78 -10.83
N THR A 31 -25.79 37.44 -11.13
CA THR A 31 -24.57 36.77 -11.62
C THR A 31 -23.85 35.97 -10.52
N ALA A 32 -23.96 36.36 -9.24
CA ALA A 32 -23.41 35.61 -8.12
C ALA A 32 -24.25 34.35 -7.81
N ASP A 33 -25.59 34.46 -7.83
CA ASP A 33 -26.51 33.33 -7.66
C ASP A 33 -26.44 32.33 -8.82
N GLU A 34 -26.29 32.80 -10.06
CA GLU A 34 -26.08 31.94 -11.23
C GLU A 34 -24.76 31.16 -11.14
N ASN A 35 -23.67 31.80 -10.73
CA ASN A 35 -22.38 31.14 -10.55
C ASN A 35 -22.41 30.13 -9.40
N GLN A 36 -23.07 30.44 -8.27
CA GLN A 36 -23.25 29.47 -7.18
C GLN A 36 -24.10 28.26 -7.62
N ASN A 37 -25.17 28.49 -8.39
CA ASN A 37 -26.00 27.42 -8.90
C ASN A 37 -25.26 26.53 -9.91
N ARG A 38 -24.43 27.12 -10.79
CA ARG A 38 -23.52 26.37 -11.68
C ARG A 38 -22.54 25.50 -10.86
N GLN A 39 -21.89 26.07 -9.84
CA GLN A 39 -20.96 25.32 -8.98
C GLN A 39 -21.66 24.17 -8.23
N ARG A 40 -22.88 24.39 -7.70
CA ARG A 40 -23.66 23.34 -7.04
C ARG A 40 -24.04 22.19 -7.99
N ARG A 41 -24.46 22.51 -9.23
CA ARG A 41 -24.74 21.49 -10.25
C ARG A 41 -23.49 20.70 -10.62
N PHE A 42 -22.34 21.38 -10.70
CA PHE A 42 -21.05 20.75 -10.93
C PHE A 42 -20.68 19.75 -9.82
N GLU A 43 -20.76 20.16 -8.54
CA GLU A 43 -20.49 19.27 -7.41
C GLU A 43 -21.45 18.07 -7.35
N GLN A 44 -22.72 18.26 -7.72
CA GLN A 44 -23.68 17.16 -7.81
C GLN A 44 -23.31 16.14 -8.91
N ARG A 45 -22.81 16.61 -10.06
CA ARG A 45 -22.32 15.74 -11.14
C ARG A 45 -21.02 15.05 -10.74
N LYS A 46 -20.10 15.74 -10.07
CA LYS A 46 -18.89 15.14 -9.48
C LYS A 46 -19.24 14.03 -8.48
N LYS A 47 -20.24 14.24 -7.63
CA LYS A 47 -20.76 13.21 -6.72
C LYS A 47 -21.36 12.01 -7.46
N HIS A 48 -21.99 12.22 -8.62
CA HIS A 48 -22.50 11.14 -9.46
C HIS A 48 -21.38 10.23 -9.98
N LEU A 49 -20.28 10.82 -10.46
CA LEU A 49 -19.09 10.10 -10.94
C LEU A 49 -18.49 9.16 -9.89
N PHE A 50 -18.67 9.45 -8.59
CA PHE A 50 -18.11 8.66 -7.49
C PHE A 50 -19.11 7.71 -6.82
N ARG A 51 -20.35 7.59 -7.33
CA ARG A 51 -21.34 6.67 -6.76
C ARG A 51 -20.90 5.21 -6.73
N PHE A 52 -20.00 4.80 -7.62
CA PHE A 52 -19.47 3.43 -7.63
C PHE A 52 -18.75 3.05 -6.31
N VAL A 53 -18.30 4.04 -5.54
CA VAL A 53 -17.64 3.85 -4.25
C VAL A 53 -18.64 3.51 -3.13
N GLU A 54 -19.90 3.96 -3.25
CA GLU A 54 -20.93 3.78 -2.22
C GLU A 54 -21.30 2.30 -2.03
N GLY A 55 -21.19 1.48 -3.09
CA GLY A 55 -21.51 0.05 -3.08
C GLY A 55 -20.34 -0.88 -2.72
N LEU A 56 -19.18 -0.36 -2.34
CA LEU A 56 -18.02 -1.19 -1.98
C LEU A 56 -18.04 -1.60 -0.52
N ASP A 57 -17.74 -2.87 -0.28
CA ASP A 57 -17.42 -3.38 1.06
C ASP A 57 -16.15 -2.70 1.56
N ARG A 58 -16.25 -2.00 2.69
CA ARG A 58 -15.16 -1.18 3.25
C ARG A 58 -14.90 -1.57 4.69
N VAL A 59 -13.64 -1.49 5.08
CA VAL A 59 -13.20 -1.69 6.46
C VAL A 59 -12.39 -0.49 6.90
N GLU A 60 -12.58 -0.09 8.15
CA GLU A 60 -11.80 0.99 8.73
C GLU A 60 -10.37 0.52 9.01
N ILE A 61 -9.40 1.25 8.47
CA ILE A 61 -7.97 0.99 8.68
C ILE A 61 -7.52 1.97 9.77
N PRO A 62 -7.07 1.46 10.94
CA PRO A 62 -6.74 2.32 12.06
C PRO A 62 -5.51 3.17 11.74
N LYS A 63 -5.58 4.46 12.09
CA LYS A 63 -4.41 5.35 12.04
C LYS A 63 -3.54 5.07 13.27
N MET A 64 -2.39 4.45 13.02
CA MET A 64 -1.44 4.11 14.07
C MET A 64 -0.28 5.09 14.15
N GLY A 65 0.28 5.21 15.34
CA GLY A 65 1.52 5.93 15.60
C GLY A 65 2.27 5.34 16.79
N PRO A 66 3.45 5.86 17.12
CA PRO A 66 4.22 5.42 18.30
C PRO A 66 3.39 5.47 19.60
N ASP A 67 2.56 6.50 19.74
CA ASP A 67 1.71 6.74 20.92
C ASP A 67 0.42 5.91 20.90
N ASN A 68 0.00 5.42 19.73
CA ASN A 68 -1.19 4.59 19.54
C ASN A 68 -0.91 3.40 18.61
N PRO A 69 -0.09 2.42 19.06
CA PRO A 69 0.25 1.25 18.28
C PRO A 69 -0.83 0.17 18.35
N PHE A 70 -0.87 -0.71 17.35
CA PHE A 70 -1.72 -1.90 17.40
C PHE A 70 -1.14 -2.92 18.38
N VAL A 71 -1.92 -3.30 19.39
CA VAL A 71 -1.49 -4.28 20.39
C VAL A 71 -1.67 -5.68 19.82
N VAL A 72 -0.56 -6.39 19.66
CA VAL A 72 -0.59 -7.78 19.19
C VAL A 72 -1.05 -8.67 20.36
N PRO A 73 -2.08 -9.52 20.17
CA PRO A 73 -2.50 -10.45 21.21
C PRO A 73 -1.40 -11.49 21.44
N ILE A 74 -0.99 -11.66 22.70
CA ILE A 74 0.07 -12.59 23.11
C ILE A 74 -0.50 -13.48 24.21
N ASN A 75 -0.40 -14.80 24.02
CA ASN A 75 -0.79 -15.76 25.04
C ASN A 75 0.38 -16.05 26.00
N ASN A 76 1.60 -16.18 25.47
CA ASN A 76 2.81 -16.42 26.25
C ASN A 76 3.59 -15.13 26.49
N LEU A 77 3.30 -14.46 27.61
CA LEU A 77 4.00 -13.22 28.01
C LEU A 77 5.49 -13.43 28.29
N SER A 78 5.89 -14.64 28.72
CA SER A 78 7.29 -14.96 29.03
C SER A 78 8.14 -15.16 27.78
N TYR A 79 7.55 -15.63 26.68
CA TYR A 79 8.27 -15.96 25.45
C TYR A 79 7.43 -15.66 24.20
N PRO A 80 7.10 -14.38 23.91
CA PRO A 80 6.35 -14.04 22.71
C PRO A 80 7.18 -14.35 21.46
N ARG A 81 6.55 -15.01 20.49
CA ARG A 81 7.13 -15.28 19.17
C ARG A 81 6.26 -14.66 18.10
N ILE A 82 6.85 -13.83 17.26
CA ILE A 82 6.17 -13.20 16.12
C ILE A 82 6.91 -13.58 14.86
N MET A 83 6.21 -14.16 13.90
CA MET A 83 6.77 -14.40 12.57
C MET A 83 6.46 -13.21 11.67
N VAL A 84 7.45 -12.77 10.91
CA VAL A 84 7.30 -11.72 9.90
C VAL A 84 7.61 -12.32 8.54
N ILE A 85 6.60 -12.32 7.67
CA ILE A 85 6.69 -12.77 6.29
C ILE A 85 6.63 -11.53 5.41
N ASN A 86 7.78 -11.15 4.86
CA ASN A 86 7.89 -9.95 4.04
C ASN A 86 7.86 -10.30 2.55
N ALA A 87 7.12 -9.50 1.79
CA ALA A 87 6.97 -9.59 0.35
C ALA A 87 6.76 -11.03 -0.17
N PRO A 88 5.67 -11.72 0.25
CA PRO A 88 5.36 -13.06 -0.28
C PRO A 88 4.98 -13.02 -1.76
N CYS A 89 4.53 -11.87 -2.28
CA CYS A 89 4.31 -11.65 -3.72
C CYS A 89 3.46 -12.76 -4.37
N ILE A 90 2.35 -13.12 -3.75
CA ILE A 90 1.42 -14.15 -4.24
C ILE A 90 0.96 -13.81 -5.66
N GLY A 91 0.97 -14.78 -6.57
CA GLY A 91 0.74 -14.54 -8.00
C GLY A 91 1.99 -14.17 -8.80
N ALA A 92 3.16 -14.17 -8.17
CA ALA A 92 4.42 -14.37 -8.89
C ALA A 92 4.56 -15.86 -9.26
N ARG A 93 5.65 -16.25 -9.92
CA ARG A 93 5.88 -17.67 -10.27
C ARG A 93 6.06 -18.50 -8.99
N GLU A 94 5.21 -19.53 -8.86
CA GLU A 94 5.14 -20.41 -7.68
C GLU A 94 5.83 -21.75 -7.92
N ALA A 95 6.13 -22.45 -6.82
CA ALA A 95 6.57 -23.84 -6.88
C ALA A 95 5.42 -24.73 -7.36
N GLN A 96 5.71 -25.72 -8.23
CA GLN A 96 4.69 -26.66 -8.70
C GLN A 96 4.22 -27.62 -7.59
N ASP A 97 5.07 -27.88 -6.60
CA ASP A 97 4.80 -28.77 -5.46
C ASP A 97 4.48 -27.93 -4.21
N GLU A 98 3.31 -28.13 -3.60
CA GLU A 98 2.91 -27.45 -2.37
C GLU A 98 3.87 -27.71 -1.19
N LYS A 99 4.65 -28.80 -1.22
CA LYS A 99 5.68 -29.10 -0.21
C LYS A 99 6.94 -28.27 -0.39
N CYS A 100 7.07 -27.57 -1.51
CA CYS A 100 8.17 -26.65 -1.80
C CYS A 100 7.71 -25.19 -1.80
N ASP A 101 6.45 -24.91 -1.50
CA ASP A 101 5.93 -23.54 -1.42
C ASP A 101 6.40 -22.88 -0.12
N ILE A 102 7.28 -21.89 -0.26
CA ILE A 102 7.89 -21.16 0.84
C ILE A 102 6.87 -20.48 1.76
N PHE A 103 5.82 -19.89 1.21
CA PHE A 103 4.82 -19.15 1.98
C PHE A 103 3.96 -20.13 2.77
N ARG A 104 3.43 -21.17 2.12
CA ARG A 104 2.63 -22.22 2.77
C ARG A 104 3.42 -22.91 3.87
N ASN A 105 4.69 -23.21 3.62
CA ASN A 105 5.56 -23.85 4.58
C ASN A 105 5.94 -22.94 5.76
N ALA A 106 6.05 -21.63 5.55
CA ALA A 106 6.18 -20.67 6.65
C ALA A 106 4.94 -20.69 7.55
N LEU A 107 3.73 -20.76 7.00
CA LEU A 107 2.49 -20.88 7.79
C LEU A 107 2.46 -22.18 8.59
N ARG A 108 2.80 -23.32 7.96
CA ARG A 108 2.88 -24.63 8.64
C ARG A 108 3.91 -24.60 9.77
N TRP A 109 5.07 -23.98 9.53
CA TRP A 109 6.10 -23.79 10.54
C TRP A 109 5.59 -22.95 11.72
N ALA A 110 4.89 -21.84 11.43
CA ALA A 110 4.33 -20.97 12.46
C ALA A 110 3.32 -21.69 13.37
N GLU A 111 2.47 -22.55 12.79
CA GLU A 111 1.51 -23.37 13.54
C GLU A 111 2.24 -24.39 14.43
N GLU A 112 3.23 -25.11 13.89
CA GLU A 112 3.99 -26.12 14.65
C GLU A 112 4.85 -25.51 15.76
N ASP A 113 5.49 -24.37 15.48
CA ASP A 113 6.32 -23.64 16.44
C ASP A 113 5.49 -22.78 17.41
N LYS A 114 4.16 -22.76 17.26
CA LYS A 114 3.19 -22.03 18.09
C LYS A 114 3.51 -20.54 18.20
N VAL A 115 3.73 -19.92 17.03
CA VAL A 115 3.93 -18.47 16.92
C VAL A 115 2.63 -17.75 17.31
N GLU A 116 2.74 -16.65 18.06
CA GLU A 116 1.60 -15.90 18.60
C GLU A 116 0.85 -15.12 17.52
N ALA A 117 1.58 -14.56 16.55
CA ALA A 117 1.02 -13.88 15.40
C ALA A 117 1.97 -13.90 14.20
N ILE A 118 1.40 -13.78 13.00
CA ILE A 118 2.14 -13.53 11.76
C ILE A 118 1.91 -12.10 11.31
N ILE A 119 2.97 -11.38 10.97
CA ILE A 119 2.91 -10.08 10.30
C ILE A 119 3.25 -10.30 8.82
N LEU A 120 2.30 -10.00 7.93
CA LEU A 120 2.54 -9.89 6.49
C LEU A 120 2.87 -8.43 6.16
N SER A 121 4.06 -8.21 5.59
CA SER A 121 4.54 -6.87 5.25
C SER A 121 5.08 -6.80 3.83
N GLY A 122 5.17 -5.59 3.27
CA GLY A 122 5.59 -5.40 1.88
C GLY A 122 4.52 -5.91 0.90
N PRO A 123 4.86 -6.09 -0.38
CA PRO A 123 3.90 -6.54 -1.38
C PRO A 123 3.38 -7.95 -1.10
N VAL A 124 2.12 -8.06 -0.64
CA VAL A 124 1.49 -9.35 -0.33
C VAL A 124 1.16 -10.09 -1.61
N VAL A 125 0.60 -9.38 -2.59
CA VAL A 125 0.33 -9.91 -3.93
C VAL A 125 1.30 -9.30 -4.93
N TYR A 126 1.69 -10.08 -5.93
CA TYR A 126 2.45 -9.59 -7.06
C TYR A 126 1.49 -8.99 -8.09
N PHE A 127 1.47 -7.67 -8.16
CA PHE A 127 0.74 -6.95 -9.19
C PHE A 127 1.73 -6.13 -10.01
N PRO A 128 1.87 -6.37 -11.32
CA PRO A 128 2.73 -5.58 -12.20
C PRO A 128 2.08 -4.22 -12.45
N THR A 129 2.12 -3.36 -11.43
CA THR A 129 1.77 -1.95 -11.52
C THR A 129 3.04 -1.16 -11.81
N GLU A 130 3.05 -0.29 -12.83
CA GLU A 130 4.10 0.73 -12.94
C GLU A 130 3.68 1.98 -12.14
N LYS A 131 4.61 2.91 -11.87
CA LYS A 131 4.15 4.23 -11.40
C LYS A 131 3.34 4.86 -12.52
N TYR A 132 2.15 5.33 -12.17
CA TYR A 132 1.25 6.07 -13.04
C TYR A 132 1.99 7.19 -13.80
N GLY A 133 1.78 7.25 -15.11
CA GLY A 133 2.29 8.27 -16.02
C GLY A 133 1.32 8.46 -17.20
N LYS A 134 1.57 9.47 -18.05
CA LYS A 134 0.66 9.84 -19.17
C LYS A 134 0.54 8.77 -20.27
N GLU A 135 1.42 7.78 -20.28
CA GLU A 135 1.45 6.71 -21.28
C GLU A 135 0.85 5.42 -20.70
N ARG A 136 0.01 4.72 -21.49
CA ARG A 136 -0.46 3.37 -21.13
C ARG A 136 0.76 2.45 -21.01
N PRO A 137 1.08 1.90 -19.83
CA PRO A 137 2.22 0.99 -19.72
C PRO A 137 1.90 -0.28 -20.52
N SER A 138 2.65 -0.50 -21.60
CA SER A 138 2.58 -1.73 -22.37
C SER A 138 3.65 -2.67 -21.83
N LYS A 139 3.26 -3.59 -20.94
CA LYS A 139 4.14 -4.66 -20.48
C LYS A 139 3.43 -5.99 -20.57
N VAL A 140 3.91 -6.81 -21.50
CA VAL A 140 3.69 -8.26 -21.45
C VAL A 140 4.70 -8.80 -20.45
N GLN A 141 4.25 -9.17 -19.26
CA GLN A 141 5.03 -10.05 -18.38
C GLN A 141 4.56 -11.48 -18.57
N VAL A 142 5.51 -12.40 -18.56
CA VAL A 142 5.23 -13.84 -18.50
C VAL A 142 4.81 -14.14 -17.08
N VAL A 143 3.57 -13.80 -16.74
CA VAL A 143 2.94 -14.29 -15.51
C VAL A 143 2.56 -15.73 -15.82
N GLY A 144 3.48 -16.66 -15.55
CA GLY A 144 3.29 -18.10 -15.73
C GLY A 144 2.31 -18.69 -14.70
N VAL A 145 1.27 -17.95 -14.36
CA VAL A 145 0.27 -18.30 -13.35
C VAL A 145 -0.98 -18.75 -14.06
N ARG A 146 -1.51 -19.89 -13.61
CA ARG A 146 -2.73 -20.47 -14.17
C ARG A 146 -3.94 -19.68 -13.69
N VAL A 147 -4.60 -19.00 -14.61
CA VAL A 147 -5.86 -18.28 -14.35
C VAL A 147 -7.03 -19.27 -14.31
N ASP A 148 -7.92 -19.07 -13.34
CA ASP A 148 -9.14 -19.88 -13.20
C ASP A 148 -10.09 -19.68 -14.39
N ALA A 149 -10.77 -20.75 -14.81
CA ALA A 149 -11.63 -20.73 -15.99
C ALA A 149 -12.78 -19.72 -15.86
N ASP A 150 -13.41 -19.65 -14.69
CA ASP A 150 -14.55 -18.74 -14.46
C ASP A 150 -14.15 -17.26 -14.52
N ILE A 151 -12.91 -16.93 -14.16
CA ILE A 151 -12.37 -15.56 -14.29
C ILE A 151 -12.20 -15.21 -15.76
N ILE A 152 -11.69 -16.15 -16.57
CA ILE A 152 -11.57 -15.97 -18.02
C ILE A 152 -12.96 -15.81 -18.64
N GLU A 153 -13.92 -16.66 -18.28
CA GLU A 153 -15.29 -16.62 -18.78
C GLU A 153 -16.01 -15.30 -18.45
N LYS A 154 -15.79 -14.75 -17.26
CA LYS A 154 -16.34 -13.44 -16.86
C LYS A 154 -15.66 -12.26 -17.54
N THR A 155 -14.38 -12.40 -17.91
CA THR A 155 -13.58 -11.29 -18.44
C THR A 155 -13.81 -11.07 -19.93
N TYR A 156 -14.00 -12.14 -20.69
CA TYR A 156 -14.10 -12.08 -22.14
C TYR A 156 -15.56 -12.11 -22.62
N PRO A 157 -15.93 -11.31 -23.64
CA PRO A 157 -17.24 -11.42 -24.26
C PRO A 157 -17.51 -12.84 -24.81
N PRO A 158 -18.76 -13.36 -24.73
CA PRO A 158 -19.07 -14.72 -25.17
C PRO A 158 -18.67 -15.04 -26.61
N HIS A 159 -18.82 -14.08 -27.53
CA HIS A 159 -18.44 -14.25 -28.93
C HIS A 159 -16.91 -14.39 -29.10
N VAL A 160 -16.11 -13.61 -28.36
CA VAL A 160 -14.65 -13.72 -28.37
C VAL A 160 -14.20 -15.08 -27.81
N LEU A 161 -14.84 -15.56 -26.74
CA LEU A 161 -14.54 -16.89 -26.20
C LEU A 161 -14.87 -18.00 -27.18
N GLN A 162 -15.99 -17.91 -27.89
CA GLN A 162 -16.37 -18.89 -28.92
C GLN A 162 -15.34 -18.93 -30.06
N ASP A 163 -14.91 -17.77 -30.56
CA ASP A 163 -13.91 -17.66 -31.63
C ASP A 163 -12.54 -18.22 -31.21
N LEU A 164 -12.23 -18.17 -29.92
CA LEU A 164 -11.00 -18.72 -29.33
C LEU A 164 -11.11 -20.21 -28.96
N GLY A 165 -12.24 -20.86 -29.22
CA GLY A 165 -12.47 -22.27 -28.84
C GLY A 165 -12.71 -22.49 -27.34
N GLY A 166 -13.17 -21.45 -26.63
CA GLY A 166 -13.40 -21.43 -25.19
C GLY A 166 -12.11 -21.41 -24.36
N VAL A 167 -12.26 -21.59 -23.04
CA VAL A 167 -11.12 -21.61 -22.11
C VAL A 167 -10.11 -22.70 -22.46
N GLU A 168 -10.58 -23.87 -22.90
CA GLU A 168 -9.72 -24.98 -23.27
C GLU A 168 -8.96 -24.74 -24.59
N GLY A 169 -9.55 -24.04 -25.55
CA GLY A 169 -8.86 -23.59 -26.77
C GLY A 169 -7.70 -22.65 -26.44
N ILE A 170 -7.94 -21.67 -25.55
CA ILE A 170 -6.92 -20.72 -25.08
C ILE A 170 -5.76 -21.44 -24.37
N ARG A 171 -6.08 -22.41 -23.49
CA ARG A 171 -5.08 -23.19 -22.73
C ARG A 171 -4.23 -24.08 -23.63
N ARG A 172 -4.86 -24.82 -24.55
CA ARG A 172 -4.18 -25.74 -25.46
C ARG A 172 -3.16 -25.03 -26.35
N GLU A 173 -3.47 -23.81 -26.75
CA GLU A 173 -2.65 -23.02 -27.66
C GLU A 173 -1.68 -22.08 -26.93
N GLU A 174 -1.60 -22.17 -25.60
CA GLU A 174 -0.74 -21.34 -24.73
C GLU A 174 -0.83 -19.83 -25.05
N ARG A 175 -2.04 -19.38 -25.42
CA ARG A 175 -2.25 -17.98 -25.85
C ARG A 175 -2.14 -17.02 -24.67
N PRO A 176 -1.64 -15.79 -24.88
CA PRO A 176 -1.61 -14.78 -23.84
C PRO A 176 -3.02 -14.41 -23.38
N LEU A 177 -3.20 -14.34 -22.07
CA LEU A 177 -4.43 -13.89 -21.43
C LEU A 177 -4.37 -12.38 -21.17
N TYR A 178 -5.46 -11.69 -21.46
CA TYR A 178 -5.68 -10.28 -21.18
C TYR A 178 -6.75 -10.18 -20.10
N LEU A 179 -6.33 -9.77 -18.90
CA LEU A 179 -7.23 -9.57 -17.76
C LEU A 179 -7.37 -8.08 -17.47
N THR A 180 -8.57 -7.67 -17.07
CA THR A 180 -8.78 -6.33 -16.48
C THR A 180 -8.11 -6.25 -15.10
N THR A 181 -7.80 -5.05 -14.61
CA THR A 181 -7.24 -4.87 -13.25
C THR A 181 -8.14 -5.51 -12.19
N THR A 182 -9.46 -5.41 -12.36
CA THR A 182 -10.44 -6.02 -11.45
C THR A 182 -10.36 -7.55 -11.47
N ALA A 183 -10.39 -8.16 -12.66
CA ALA A 183 -10.33 -9.62 -12.80
C ALA A 183 -8.98 -10.19 -12.31
N TYR A 184 -7.88 -9.46 -12.55
CA TYR A 184 -6.57 -9.87 -12.09
C TYR A 184 -6.44 -9.74 -10.56
N LEU A 185 -6.95 -8.67 -9.95
CA LEU A 185 -7.00 -8.54 -8.50
C LEU A 185 -7.84 -9.66 -7.87
N GLU A 186 -9.03 -9.95 -8.42
CA GLU A 186 -9.86 -11.07 -7.96
C GLU A 186 -9.11 -12.40 -8.02
N HIS A 187 -8.38 -12.64 -9.11
CA HIS A 187 -7.53 -13.83 -9.26
C HIS A 187 -6.45 -13.89 -8.17
N LEU A 188 -5.72 -12.81 -7.94
CA LEU A 188 -4.67 -12.74 -6.91
C LEU A 188 -5.23 -12.94 -5.49
N ILE A 189 -6.40 -12.37 -5.18
CA ILE A 189 -7.06 -12.56 -3.88
C ILE A 189 -7.51 -14.02 -3.69
N ARG A 190 -7.99 -14.68 -4.75
CA ARG A 190 -8.31 -16.13 -4.70
C ARG A 190 -7.06 -16.99 -4.53
N MET A 191 -5.95 -16.63 -5.17
CA MET A 191 -4.67 -17.31 -4.96
C MET A 191 -4.18 -17.14 -3.53
N PHE A 192 -4.24 -15.91 -3.00
CA PHE A 192 -3.89 -15.64 -1.60
C PHE A 192 -4.76 -16.47 -0.65
N LYS A 193 -6.07 -16.55 -0.92
CA LYS A 193 -6.97 -17.48 -0.21
C LYS A 193 -6.44 -18.90 -0.27
N ARG A 194 -6.23 -19.49 -1.46
CA ARG A 194 -5.73 -20.86 -1.60
C ARG A 194 -4.42 -21.10 -0.84
N ALA A 195 -3.51 -20.12 -0.87
CA ALA A 195 -2.23 -20.21 -0.19
C ALA A 195 -2.36 -20.34 1.35
N LEU A 196 -3.46 -19.88 1.95
CA LEU A 196 -3.70 -19.96 3.40
C LEU A 196 -4.29 -21.31 3.85
N TYR A 197 -4.87 -22.08 2.92
CA TYR A 197 -5.57 -23.33 3.25
C TYR A 197 -4.82 -24.56 2.73
N SER A 198 -4.87 -25.63 3.52
CA SER A 198 -4.48 -26.97 3.09
C SER A 198 -5.45 -27.54 2.04
N SER A 199 -5.05 -28.63 1.39
CA SER A 199 -5.91 -29.41 0.49
C SER A 199 -7.21 -29.89 1.14
N ASN A 200 -7.23 -30.04 2.47
CA ASN A 200 -8.41 -30.45 3.25
C ASN A 200 -9.31 -29.25 3.64
N GLY A 201 -9.02 -28.04 3.15
CA GLY A 201 -9.80 -26.84 3.46
C GLY A 201 -9.60 -26.29 4.88
N GLN A 202 -8.61 -26.78 5.62
CA GLN A 202 -8.23 -26.23 6.93
C GLN A 202 -7.13 -25.17 6.77
N LEU A 203 -7.18 -24.12 7.60
CA LEU A 203 -6.13 -23.10 7.65
C LEU A 203 -4.78 -23.73 8.00
N LEU A 204 -3.72 -23.31 7.31
CA LEU A 204 -2.35 -23.74 7.58
C LEU A 204 -1.79 -23.12 8.87
N TYR A 205 -2.33 -21.96 9.27
CA TYR A 205 -2.04 -21.29 10.53
C TYR A 205 -3.33 -20.74 11.12
N LYS A 206 -3.62 -21.06 12.38
CA LYS A 206 -4.90 -20.69 13.04
C LYS A 206 -4.83 -19.39 13.82
N GLY A 207 -3.63 -18.94 14.19
CA GLY A 207 -3.43 -17.70 14.93
C GLY A 207 -3.68 -16.44 14.07
N PRO A 208 -3.58 -15.25 14.66
CA PRO A 208 -3.82 -13.98 13.99
C PRO A 208 -2.75 -13.68 12.91
N VAL A 209 -3.22 -13.27 11.74
CA VAL A 209 -2.40 -12.81 10.61
C VAL A 209 -2.67 -11.33 10.38
N LEU A 210 -1.69 -10.49 10.68
CA LEU A 210 -1.77 -9.04 10.61
C LEU A 210 -1.13 -8.54 9.31
N VAL A 211 -1.89 -7.86 8.48
CA VAL A 211 -1.44 -7.38 7.16
C VAL A 211 -1.15 -5.88 7.21
N VAL A 212 0.06 -5.50 6.79
CA VAL A 212 0.45 -4.11 6.54
C VAL A 212 0.50 -3.89 5.04
N LEU A 213 -0.41 -3.05 4.52
CA LEU A 213 -0.45 -2.71 3.11
C LEU A 213 0.76 -1.83 2.75
N GLY A 214 1.42 -2.12 1.63
CA GLY A 214 2.57 -1.35 1.17
C GLY A 214 2.25 -0.47 -0.05
N ASP A 215 3.32 0.02 -0.68
CA ASP A 215 3.24 0.83 -1.90
C ASP A 215 2.55 0.09 -3.06
N VAL A 216 2.69 -1.24 -3.14
CA VAL A 216 2.05 -2.02 -4.20
C VAL A 216 0.54 -2.01 -4.04
N GLU A 217 0.03 -2.28 -2.84
CA GLU A 217 -1.40 -2.23 -2.55
C GLU A 217 -1.96 -0.80 -2.72
N GLU A 218 -1.21 0.23 -2.32
CA GLU A 218 -1.56 1.63 -2.58
C GLU A 218 -1.63 1.93 -4.09
N ASN A 219 -0.69 1.40 -4.89
CA ASN A 219 -0.72 1.55 -6.35
C ASN A 219 -1.89 0.79 -6.98
N ILE A 220 -2.20 -0.42 -6.53
CA ILE A 220 -3.39 -1.17 -6.98
C ILE A 220 -4.65 -0.34 -6.72
N ALA A 221 -4.77 0.29 -5.54
CA ALA A 221 -5.90 1.17 -5.21
C ALA A 221 -6.02 2.33 -6.21
N LYS A 222 -4.89 2.98 -6.55
CA LYS A 222 -4.85 4.08 -7.54
C LYS A 222 -5.24 3.60 -8.94
N TYR A 223 -4.74 2.44 -9.37
CA TYR A 223 -5.08 1.86 -10.67
C TYR A 223 -6.56 1.53 -10.75
N TYR A 224 -7.11 0.91 -9.70
CA TYR A 224 -8.52 0.57 -9.62
C TYR A 224 -9.42 1.81 -9.61
N ALA A 225 -9.09 2.82 -8.80
CA ALA A 225 -9.78 4.12 -8.78
C ALA A 225 -9.80 4.73 -10.19
N ASN A 226 -8.64 4.82 -10.85
CA ASN A 226 -8.51 5.41 -12.16
C ASN A 226 -9.31 4.64 -13.23
N GLU A 227 -9.30 3.30 -13.22
CA GLU A 227 -10.10 2.52 -14.17
C GLU A 227 -11.61 2.76 -13.98
N LYS A 228 -12.09 2.79 -12.73
CA LYS A 228 -13.50 3.03 -12.43
C LYS A 228 -13.93 4.43 -12.80
N ILE A 229 -13.18 5.45 -12.38
CA ILE A 229 -13.48 6.85 -12.73
C ILE A 229 -13.43 7.02 -14.24
N ARG A 230 -12.44 6.44 -14.94
CA ARG A 230 -12.37 6.50 -16.40
C ARG A 230 -13.59 5.87 -17.07
N ALA A 231 -14.05 4.73 -16.57
CA ALA A 231 -15.25 4.08 -17.10
C ALA A 231 -16.49 4.96 -16.92
N GLU A 232 -16.67 5.55 -15.74
CA GLU A 232 -17.80 6.47 -15.50
C GLU A 232 -17.69 7.76 -16.32
N VAL A 233 -16.50 8.37 -16.42
CA VAL A 233 -16.26 9.55 -17.28
C VAL A 233 -16.60 9.27 -18.74
N PHE A 234 -16.28 8.07 -19.25
CA PHE A 234 -16.65 7.70 -20.62
C PHE A 234 -18.16 7.55 -20.80
N ARG A 235 -18.88 7.01 -19.82
CA ARG A 235 -20.35 6.93 -19.84
C ARG A 235 -20.97 8.32 -19.77
N ASP A 236 -20.57 9.13 -18.79
CA ASP A 236 -21.02 10.50 -18.61
C ASP A 236 -20.76 11.37 -19.85
N LYS A 237 -19.63 11.16 -20.54
CA LYS A 237 -19.35 11.84 -21.82
C LYS A 237 -20.32 11.42 -22.91
N GLY A 238 -20.68 10.14 -22.97
CA GLY A 238 -21.71 9.63 -23.88
C GLY A 238 -23.06 10.29 -23.61
N ASP A 239 -23.46 10.31 -22.34
CA ASP A 239 -24.72 10.90 -21.87
C ASP A 239 -24.74 12.42 -22.13
N ALA A 240 -23.65 13.12 -21.84
CA ALA A 240 -23.49 14.56 -22.11
C ALA A 240 -23.63 14.88 -23.61
N LEU A 241 -22.97 14.11 -24.48
CA LEU A 241 -23.11 14.26 -25.93
C LEU A 241 -24.54 14.01 -26.41
N GLU A 242 -25.23 13.04 -25.81
CA GLU A 242 -26.64 12.77 -26.09
C GLU A 242 -27.52 13.94 -25.65
N HIS A 243 -27.32 14.48 -24.45
CA HIS A 243 -28.02 15.66 -23.95
C HIS A 243 -27.78 16.89 -24.83
N ILE A 244 -26.54 17.18 -25.24
CA ILE A 244 -26.23 18.29 -26.16
C ILE A 244 -26.94 18.09 -27.50
N ARG A 245 -26.88 16.90 -28.10
CA ARG A 245 -27.58 16.59 -29.36
C ARG A 245 -29.08 16.80 -29.21
N ARG A 246 -29.65 16.36 -28.08
CA ARG A 246 -31.06 16.50 -27.75
C ARG A 246 -31.45 17.99 -27.62
N TYR A 247 -30.73 18.78 -26.83
CA TYR A 247 -31.02 20.21 -26.67
C TYR A 247 -30.83 21.02 -27.95
N ARG A 248 -29.82 20.70 -28.77
CA ARG A 248 -29.63 21.34 -30.09
C ARG A 248 -30.81 21.08 -31.04
N ARG A 249 -31.38 19.86 -31.02
CA ARG A 249 -32.60 19.55 -31.77
C ARG A 249 -33.78 20.40 -31.29
N ILE A 250 -34.00 20.48 -29.97
CA ILE A 250 -35.09 21.28 -29.39
C ILE A 250 -34.91 22.77 -29.74
N ARG A 251 -33.70 23.32 -29.58
CA ARG A 251 -33.39 24.72 -29.92
C ARG A 251 -33.69 25.03 -31.38
N SER A 252 -33.34 24.13 -32.31
CA SER A 252 -33.64 24.28 -33.74
C SER A 252 -35.15 24.30 -34.01
N LEU A 253 -35.92 23.47 -33.30
CA LEU A 253 -37.38 23.43 -33.41
C LEU A 253 -38.02 24.72 -32.87
N LEU A 254 -37.59 25.21 -31.69
CA LEU A 254 -38.07 26.48 -31.13
C LEU A 254 -37.72 27.71 -32.00
N GLN A 255 -36.53 27.74 -32.60
CA GLN A 255 -36.15 28.81 -33.53
C GLN A 255 -37.02 28.82 -34.79
N LYS A 256 -37.40 27.63 -35.31
CA LYS A 256 -38.34 27.53 -36.43
C LYS A 256 -39.72 28.05 -36.04
N MET A 257 -40.20 27.72 -34.84
CA MET A 257 -41.48 28.21 -34.32
C MET A 257 -41.50 29.73 -34.13
N ASN A 258 -40.43 30.34 -33.61
CA ASN A 258 -40.34 31.80 -33.47
C ASN A 258 -40.35 32.55 -34.82
N ASN A 259 -39.97 31.87 -35.91
CA ASN A 259 -40.05 32.41 -37.27
C ASN A 259 -41.42 32.19 -37.92
N THR A 260 -42.31 31.42 -37.28
CA THR A 260 -43.69 31.19 -37.75
C THR A 260 -44.60 32.20 -37.07
N SER A 261 -45.13 33.17 -37.81
CA SER A 261 -45.95 34.27 -37.27
C SER A 261 -47.36 33.86 -36.82
N VAL A 262 -47.68 32.56 -36.82
CA VAL A 262 -49.03 32.04 -36.63
C VAL A 262 -49.02 30.95 -35.56
N LEU A 263 -49.76 31.19 -34.48
CA LEU A 263 -49.87 30.31 -33.32
C LEU A 263 -50.39 28.90 -33.69
N GLU A 264 -51.29 28.81 -34.68
CA GLU A 264 -51.88 27.55 -35.16
C GLU A 264 -50.88 26.67 -35.93
N GLU A 265 -49.98 27.27 -36.72
CA GLU A 265 -48.91 26.53 -37.41
C GLU A 265 -47.85 26.02 -36.42
N ALA A 266 -47.55 26.80 -35.38
CA ALA A 266 -46.65 26.38 -34.31
C ALA A 266 -47.21 25.19 -33.50
N LEU A 267 -48.52 25.18 -33.22
CA LEU A 267 -49.20 24.06 -32.55
C LEU A 267 -49.27 22.81 -33.44
N SER A 268 -49.61 22.96 -34.73
CA SER A 268 -49.57 21.88 -35.73
C SER A 268 -48.16 21.30 -35.90
N PHE A 269 -47.13 22.15 -35.87
CA PHE A 269 -45.74 21.72 -35.88
C PHE A 269 -45.36 20.93 -34.62
N LEU A 270 -45.73 21.40 -33.42
CA LEU A 270 -45.50 20.66 -32.17
C LEU A 270 -46.22 19.30 -32.14
N GLU A 271 -47.46 19.23 -32.63
CA GLU A 271 -48.20 17.98 -32.75
C GLU A 271 -47.56 17.02 -33.76
N LYS A 272 -47.06 17.51 -34.90
CA LYS A 272 -46.38 16.71 -35.92
C LYS A 272 -45.07 16.09 -35.42
N PHE A 273 -44.42 16.71 -34.44
CA PHE A 273 -43.19 16.23 -33.82
C PHE A 273 -43.42 15.64 -32.41
N ARG A 274 -44.68 15.47 -32.00
CA ARG A 274 -45.06 14.99 -30.67
C ARG A 274 -44.39 13.66 -30.31
N ASP A 275 -44.45 12.69 -31.21
CA ASP A 275 -43.82 11.38 -31.00
C ASP A 275 -42.30 11.49 -30.83
N GLN A 276 -41.66 12.47 -31.48
CA GLN A 276 -40.23 12.74 -31.30
C GLN A 276 -39.93 13.40 -29.95
N PHE A 277 -40.80 14.29 -29.46
CA PHE A 277 -40.65 14.89 -28.14
C PHE A 277 -40.96 13.90 -27.01
N GLU A 278 -41.99 13.07 -27.17
CA GLU A 278 -42.40 12.04 -26.21
C GLU A 278 -41.39 10.88 -26.15
N SER A 279 -40.84 10.43 -27.28
CA SER A 279 -39.74 9.45 -27.30
C SER A 279 -38.44 9.97 -26.69
N LEU A 280 -38.28 11.29 -26.65
CA LEU A 280 -37.20 11.94 -25.90
C LEU A 280 -37.55 12.12 -24.43
N GLY A 281 -38.79 11.92 -23.96
CA GLY A 281 -39.20 12.15 -22.57
C GLY A 281 -39.33 13.63 -22.21
N ILE A 282 -39.72 14.46 -23.17
CA ILE A 282 -39.97 15.90 -22.98
C ILE A 282 -41.48 16.12 -22.93
N ASP A 283 -41.94 16.70 -21.83
CA ASP A 283 -43.33 17.11 -21.68
C ASP A 283 -43.59 18.37 -22.51
N ILE A 284 -44.37 18.23 -23.58
CA ILE A 284 -44.71 19.29 -24.52
C ILE A 284 -45.43 20.45 -23.81
N ALA A 285 -46.15 20.18 -22.72
CA ALA A 285 -46.79 21.23 -21.93
C ALA A 285 -45.76 22.18 -21.28
N LYS A 286 -44.57 21.68 -20.93
CA LYS A 286 -43.49 22.47 -20.32
C LYS A 286 -42.64 23.25 -21.34
N LEU A 287 -42.62 22.83 -22.60
CA LEU A 287 -41.88 23.52 -23.67
C LEU A 287 -42.43 24.93 -23.98
N SER A 288 -43.72 25.16 -23.71
CA SER A 288 -44.37 26.47 -23.90
C SER A 288 -43.80 27.59 -23.03
N HIS A 289 -43.07 27.24 -21.97
CA HIS A 289 -42.51 28.17 -20.98
C HIS A 289 -40.99 28.27 -21.00
N ILE A 290 -40.30 27.49 -21.85
CA ILE A 290 -38.83 27.48 -21.92
C ILE A 290 -38.39 28.24 -23.17
N SER A 291 -37.66 29.33 -22.98
CA SER A 291 -37.11 30.16 -24.04
C SER A 291 -35.95 29.46 -24.77
N ALA A 292 -35.75 29.82 -26.05
CA ALA A 292 -34.59 29.36 -26.81
C ALA A 292 -33.24 29.79 -26.19
N LYS A 293 -33.25 30.85 -25.36
CA LYS A 293 -32.10 31.34 -24.58
C LYS A 293 -31.76 30.36 -23.45
N GLU A 294 -32.74 29.95 -22.65
CA GLU A 294 -32.54 28.97 -21.55
C GLU A 294 -32.05 27.61 -22.06
N ILE A 295 -32.49 27.16 -23.25
CA ILE A 295 -31.93 25.96 -23.87
C ILE A 295 -30.49 26.19 -24.37
N GLY A 296 -30.19 27.39 -24.85
CA GLY A 296 -28.82 27.81 -25.19
C GLY A 296 -27.89 27.72 -23.99
N ASP A 297 -28.31 28.27 -22.85
CA ASP A 297 -27.55 28.27 -21.59
C ASP A 297 -27.33 26.84 -21.08
N LEU A 298 -28.33 25.94 -21.22
CA LEU A 298 -28.17 24.52 -20.91
C LEU A 298 -27.19 23.80 -21.85
N ILE A 299 -27.20 24.13 -23.15
CA ILE A 299 -26.21 23.58 -24.10
C ILE A 299 -24.81 24.03 -23.71
N GLU A 300 -24.62 25.32 -23.40
CA GLU A 300 -23.34 25.86 -22.94
C GLU A 300 -22.88 25.21 -21.63
N GLU A 301 -23.79 25.00 -20.66
CA GLU A 301 -23.48 24.31 -19.40
C GLU A 301 -23.03 22.85 -19.64
N TRP A 302 -23.67 22.13 -20.56
CA TRP A 302 -23.27 20.78 -20.94
C TRP A 302 -21.98 20.74 -21.76
N GLU A 303 -21.71 21.76 -22.58
CA GLU A 303 -20.47 21.91 -23.33
C GLU A 303 -19.30 22.27 -22.41
N GLU A 304 -19.51 23.13 -21.40
CA GLU A 304 -18.56 23.41 -20.31
C GLU A 304 -18.28 22.13 -19.51
N TYR A 305 -19.32 21.40 -19.09
CA TYR A 305 -19.17 20.12 -18.41
C TYR A 305 -18.40 19.11 -19.27
N LEU A 306 -18.74 19.01 -20.55
CA LEU A 306 -18.06 18.13 -21.49
C LEU A 306 -16.61 18.56 -21.70
N ASN A 307 -16.28 19.86 -21.74
CA ASN A 307 -14.91 20.34 -21.83
C ASN A 307 -14.09 19.99 -20.58
N LEU A 308 -14.71 20.04 -19.40
CA LEU A 308 -14.11 19.54 -18.15
C LEU A 308 -13.87 18.03 -18.19
N LEU A 309 -14.78 17.25 -18.80
CA LEU A 309 -14.58 15.81 -19.05
C LEU A 309 -13.58 15.52 -20.21
N VAL A 310 -13.47 16.41 -21.20
CA VAL A 310 -12.70 16.26 -22.45
C VAL A 310 -11.24 16.66 -22.31
N LEU A 311 -10.86 17.35 -21.23
CA LEU A 311 -9.46 17.58 -20.92
C LEU A 311 -8.64 16.29 -20.78
N MET A 312 -9.27 15.11 -20.80
CA MET A 312 -8.59 13.97 -20.25
C MET A 312 -9.08 12.60 -20.80
N GLY A 313 -8.33 12.09 -21.79
CA GLY A 313 -8.11 10.64 -21.97
C GLY A 313 -7.34 9.99 -20.79
N ASN A 314 -6.99 10.81 -19.78
CA ASN A 314 -6.48 10.49 -18.45
C ASN A 314 -7.54 10.93 -17.41
N VAL A 315 -7.48 10.56 -16.13
CA VAL A 315 -8.39 11.11 -15.08
C VAL A 315 -7.59 12.16 -14.31
N GLU A 316 -8.19 13.28 -13.89
CA GLU A 316 -7.46 14.27 -13.07
C GLU A 316 -6.93 13.59 -11.80
N ALA A 317 -5.68 13.89 -11.45
CA ALA A 317 -5.04 13.24 -10.32
C ALA A 317 -5.81 13.47 -9.01
N GLU A 318 -6.48 14.61 -8.88
CA GLU A 318 -7.33 14.97 -7.73
C GLU A 318 -8.51 14.01 -7.59
N TYR A 319 -9.20 13.63 -8.66
CA TYR A 319 -10.30 12.66 -8.58
C TYR A 319 -9.85 11.28 -8.12
N ILE A 320 -8.63 10.88 -8.48
CA ILE A 320 -8.04 9.63 -7.98
C ILE A 320 -7.76 9.74 -6.48
N GLN A 321 -7.22 10.88 -6.02
CA GLN A 321 -6.97 11.11 -4.59
C GLN A 321 -8.26 11.16 -3.78
N ASP A 322 -9.32 11.76 -4.33
CA ASP A 322 -10.64 11.86 -3.69
C ASP A 322 -11.26 10.48 -3.38
N CYS A 323 -11.00 9.47 -4.22
CA CYS A 323 -11.52 8.10 -4.04
C CYS A 323 -10.50 7.11 -3.44
N LEU A 324 -9.25 7.53 -3.26
CA LEU A 324 -8.15 6.64 -2.87
C LEU A 324 -8.39 6.00 -1.49
N PRO A 325 -8.81 6.74 -0.44
CA PRO A 325 -9.06 6.15 0.88
C PRO A 325 -10.08 5.01 0.84
N GLU A 326 -11.15 5.17 0.07
CA GLU A 326 -12.20 4.17 -0.08
C GLU A 326 -11.72 2.97 -0.88
N MET A 327 -10.91 3.17 -1.92
CA MET A 327 -10.30 2.05 -2.64
C MET A 327 -9.31 1.27 -1.78
N ILE A 328 -8.52 1.94 -0.95
CA ILE A 328 -7.62 1.25 -0.02
C ILE A 328 -8.45 0.46 1.01
N SER A 329 -9.55 1.05 1.51
CA SER A 329 -10.48 0.38 2.41
C SER A 329 -11.15 -0.84 1.76
N TYR A 330 -11.44 -0.78 0.46
CA TYR A 330 -11.95 -1.91 -0.33
C TYR A 330 -10.89 -3.01 -0.55
N ILE A 331 -9.64 -2.65 -0.87
CA ILE A 331 -8.56 -3.63 -0.96
C ILE A 331 -8.35 -4.31 0.40
N ALA A 332 -8.40 -3.55 1.49
CA ALA A 332 -8.31 -4.10 2.83
C ALA A 332 -9.45 -5.09 3.14
N SER A 333 -10.68 -4.78 2.72
CA SER A 333 -11.82 -5.68 2.89
C SER A 333 -11.65 -6.97 2.07
N CYS A 334 -11.11 -6.88 0.85
CA CYS A 334 -10.76 -8.04 0.03
C CYS A 334 -9.80 -8.97 0.77
N TYR A 335 -8.72 -8.44 1.35
CA TYR A 335 -7.78 -9.24 2.13
C TYR A 335 -8.44 -9.86 3.36
N GLN A 336 -9.26 -9.12 4.12
CA GLN A 336 -9.92 -9.66 5.31
C GLN A 336 -11.00 -10.70 4.97
N SER A 337 -11.55 -10.67 3.76
CA SER A 337 -12.58 -11.63 3.32
C SER A 337 -12.04 -13.04 3.08
N VAL A 338 -10.71 -13.21 2.92
CA VAL A 338 -10.16 -14.50 2.48
C VAL A 338 -10.11 -15.54 3.59
N ALA A 339 -9.94 -15.11 4.85
CA ALA A 339 -9.89 -15.96 6.03
C ALA A 339 -10.26 -15.19 7.31
N PRO A 340 -10.88 -15.84 8.32
CA PRO A 340 -11.39 -15.16 9.51
C PRO A 340 -10.29 -14.63 10.45
N ASN A 341 -9.08 -15.17 10.36
CA ASN A 341 -7.94 -14.78 11.20
C ASN A 341 -7.05 -13.69 10.56
N ILE A 342 -7.44 -13.14 9.40
CA ILE A 342 -6.71 -12.06 8.74
C ILE A 342 -7.29 -10.70 9.13
N ARG A 343 -6.40 -9.80 9.53
CA ARG A 343 -6.74 -8.40 9.81
C ARG A 343 -5.77 -7.47 9.09
N VAL A 344 -6.30 -6.51 8.34
CA VAL A 344 -5.49 -5.41 7.83
C VAL A 344 -5.39 -4.38 8.95
N VAL A 345 -4.16 -4.08 9.35
CA VAL A 345 -3.89 -3.24 10.52
C VAL A 345 -3.35 -1.88 10.10
N GLY A 346 -2.64 -1.74 8.99
CA GLY A 346 -2.09 -0.45 8.60
C GLY A 346 -1.71 -0.37 7.13
N ILE A 347 -1.31 0.83 6.70
CA ILE A 347 -0.78 1.13 5.37
C ILE A 347 0.52 1.90 5.56
N GLY A 348 1.59 1.47 4.90
CA GLY A 348 2.92 2.09 5.04
C GLY A 348 3.49 1.89 6.44
N ASP A 349 3.99 2.98 7.02
CA ASP A 349 4.65 2.95 8.33
C ASP A 349 3.65 2.61 9.44
N THR A 350 3.81 1.43 10.03
CA THR A 350 2.83 0.85 10.96
C THR A 350 3.49 0.43 12.27
N TYR A 351 2.86 0.74 13.41
CA TYR A 351 3.43 0.54 14.73
C TYR A 351 2.70 -0.56 15.51
N PHE A 352 3.45 -1.49 16.08
CA PHE A 352 2.91 -2.62 16.84
C PHE A 352 3.45 -2.61 18.26
N ARG A 353 2.61 -3.02 19.21
CA ARG A 353 3.04 -3.30 20.57
C ARG A 353 2.99 -4.80 20.83
N VAL A 354 4.15 -5.37 21.11
CA VAL A 354 4.31 -6.79 21.46
C VAL A 354 4.85 -6.85 22.88
N GLY A 355 3.95 -7.07 23.85
CA GLY A 355 4.28 -6.98 25.27
C GLY A 355 4.70 -5.55 25.63
N SER A 356 5.89 -5.38 26.19
CA SER A 356 6.44 -4.07 26.57
C SER A 356 7.12 -3.31 25.43
N HIS A 357 7.23 -3.91 24.23
CA HIS A 357 8.07 -3.38 23.17
C HIS A 357 7.28 -2.76 22.02
N LEU A 358 7.86 -1.69 21.47
CA LEU A 358 7.33 -0.98 20.31
C LEU A 358 8.08 -1.40 19.05
N PHE A 359 7.35 -1.94 18.10
CA PHE A 359 7.84 -2.34 16.80
C PHE A 359 7.32 -1.34 15.76
N ALA A 360 8.09 -1.09 14.72
CA ALA A 360 7.63 -0.42 13.52
C ALA A 360 7.89 -1.30 12.30
N VAL A 361 6.94 -1.36 11.38
CA VAL A 361 7.14 -1.84 10.02
C VAL A 361 7.23 -0.60 9.14
N THR A 362 8.39 -0.38 8.54
CA THR A 362 8.65 0.74 7.63
C THR A 362 8.67 0.22 6.20
N ALA A 363 7.81 0.75 5.34
CA ALA A 363 7.81 0.44 3.92
C ALA A 363 8.52 1.58 3.16
N SER A 364 9.67 1.31 2.54
CA SER A 364 10.39 2.36 1.82
C SER A 364 9.85 2.57 0.42
N LYS A 365 9.59 3.84 0.08
CA LYS A 365 9.12 4.28 -1.24
C LYS A 365 10.21 4.34 -2.31
N SER A 366 11.43 3.94 -1.97
CA SER A 366 12.59 4.03 -2.85
C SER A 366 12.65 2.85 -3.83
N ARG A 367 12.92 3.12 -5.11
CA ARG A 367 13.12 2.08 -6.14
C ARG A 367 14.48 1.35 -6.02
N ASN A 368 15.37 1.83 -5.15
CA ASN A 368 16.73 1.29 -5.02
C ASN A 368 16.86 0.13 -4.01
N LEU A 369 15.75 -0.33 -3.40
CA LEU A 369 15.73 -1.44 -2.43
C LEU A 369 16.36 -2.73 -2.95
N ILE A 370 16.22 -2.96 -4.26
CA ILE A 370 16.68 -4.18 -4.94
C ILE A 370 18.20 -4.36 -4.84
N ARG A 371 18.98 -3.28 -4.60
CA ARG A 371 20.45 -3.36 -4.43
C ARG A 371 20.89 -3.50 -2.96
N GLY A 372 19.95 -3.56 -2.03
CA GLY A 372 20.21 -3.45 -0.60
C GLY A 372 20.50 -2.01 -0.16
N GLY A 373 20.42 -1.76 1.15
CA GLY A 373 20.65 -0.44 1.74
C GLY A 373 19.43 0.20 2.42
N LEU A 374 18.31 -0.52 2.49
CA LEU A 374 17.14 -0.07 3.24
C LEU A 374 17.47 0.11 4.71
N ALA A 375 18.14 -0.88 5.32
CA ALA A 375 18.54 -0.79 6.72
C ALA A 375 19.37 0.46 7.00
N GLY A 376 20.28 0.85 6.10
CA GLY A 376 21.08 2.08 6.24
C GLY A 376 20.22 3.34 6.24
N THR A 377 19.33 3.47 5.25
CA THR A 377 18.38 4.59 5.16
C THR A 377 17.48 4.69 6.40
N MET A 378 16.93 3.56 6.86
CA MET A 378 16.11 3.50 8.07
C MET A 378 16.91 3.87 9.32
N ARG A 379 18.13 3.37 9.43
CA ARG A 379 19.04 3.67 10.54
C ARG A 379 19.32 5.17 10.61
N ASP A 380 19.64 5.79 9.48
CA ASP A 380 19.94 7.22 9.40
C ASP A 380 18.69 8.08 9.68
N GLY A 381 17.51 7.64 9.21
CA GLY A 381 16.23 8.24 9.56
C GLY A 381 15.92 8.15 11.06
N MET A 382 16.17 6.99 11.66
CA MET A 382 15.96 6.78 13.09
C MET A 382 16.94 7.59 13.95
N TYR A 383 18.20 7.73 13.54
CA TYR A 383 19.14 8.67 14.17
C TYR A 383 18.64 10.11 14.10
N SER A 384 18.07 10.52 12.98
CA SER A 384 17.51 11.86 12.80
C SER A 384 16.29 12.07 13.68
N PHE A 385 15.40 11.08 13.77
CA PHE A 385 14.23 11.10 14.64
C PHE A 385 14.63 11.25 16.12
N VAL A 386 15.54 10.39 16.58
CA VAL A 386 16.08 10.42 17.95
C VAL A 386 16.66 11.79 18.31
N LYS A 387 17.45 12.38 17.39
CA LYS A 387 18.05 13.71 17.62
C LYS A 387 17.00 14.82 17.68
N GLY A 388 15.92 14.70 16.93
CA GLY A 388 14.84 15.69 16.90
C GLY A 388 13.81 15.55 18.04
N HIS A 389 13.76 14.40 18.71
CA HIS A 389 12.73 14.04 19.69
C HIS A 389 13.36 13.47 20.96
N GLU A 390 14.24 14.25 21.61
CA GLU A 390 14.89 13.83 22.85
C GLU A 390 13.85 13.54 23.96
N GLY A 391 13.93 12.36 24.58
CA GLY A 391 13.05 11.96 25.68
C GLY A 391 11.75 11.25 25.27
N VAL A 392 11.49 11.09 23.98
CA VAL A 392 10.34 10.32 23.46
C VAL A 392 10.68 8.82 23.39
N ASP A 393 9.71 7.95 23.60
CA ASP A 393 9.88 6.50 23.39
C ASP A 393 10.20 6.22 21.92
N VAL A 394 11.39 5.67 21.70
CA VAL A 394 11.89 5.27 20.38
C VAL A 394 11.50 3.82 20.14
N VAL A 395 11.18 3.48 18.90
CA VAL A 395 10.91 2.09 18.51
C VAL A 395 12.07 1.17 18.91
N ASP A 396 11.76 0.05 19.53
CA ASP A 396 12.76 -0.96 19.91
C ASP A 396 13.24 -1.72 18.68
N ILE A 397 12.32 -2.02 17.76
CA ILE A 397 12.57 -2.83 16.57
C ILE A 397 11.91 -2.17 15.36
N ASN A 398 12.71 -1.81 14.37
CA ASN A 398 12.23 -1.29 13.10
C ASN A 398 12.48 -2.31 11.97
N LEU A 399 11.42 -2.69 11.29
CA LEU A 399 11.35 -3.75 10.29
C LEU A 399 11.14 -3.12 8.90
N GLY A 400 12.19 -3.13 8.09
CA GLY A 400 12.20 -2.64 6.73
C GLY A 400 11.58 -3.64 5.77
N ALA A 401 10.34 -3.38 5.37
CA ALA A 401 9.57 -4.20 4.46
C ALA A 401 9.74 -3.77 2.99
N GLY A 402 9.55 -4.71 2.06
CA GLY A 402 9.68 -4.50 0.62
C GLY A 402 10.47 -5.59 -0.11
N LEU A 403 10.74 -5.39 -1.40
CA LEU A 403 11.55 -6.28 -2.22
C LEU A 403 13.04 -6.09 -1.90
N ASN A 404 13.49 -6.68 -0.78
CA ASN A 404 14.89 -6.61 -0.35
C ASN A 404 15.62 -7.92 -0.69
N PRO A 405 16.88 -7.83 -1.17
CA PRO A 405 17.59 -9.00 -1.67
C PRO A 405 18.11 -9.93 -0.57
N TYR A 406 18.24 -9.47 0.66
CA TYR A 406 18.78 -10.25 1.77
C TYR A 406 18.39 -9.62 3.10
N ILE A 407 18.54 -10.40 4.16
CA ILE A 407 18.38 -9.91 5.52
C ILE A 407 19.59 -9.06 5.95
N THR A 408 19.36 -7.97 6.67
CA THR A 408 20.43 -7.17 7.29
C THR A 408 19.96 -6.66 8.64
N ASN A 409 20.84 -6.64 9.63
CA ASN A 409 20.59 -6.07 10.94
C ASN A 409 21.58 -4.94 11.21
N LEU A 410 21.08 -3.76 11.56
CA LEU A 410 21.85 -2.63 12.05
C LEU A 410 21.31 -2.19 13.41
N PHE A 411 22.15 -1.51 14.19
CA PHE A 411 21.78 -0.99 15.49
C PHE A 411 21.83 0.53 15.51
N VAL A 412 20.91 1.12 16.27
CA VAL A 412 20.91 2.54 16.61
C VAL A 412 20.98 2.65 18.11
N THR A 413 22.07 3.23 18.60
CA THR A 413 22.22 3.54 20.02
C THR A 413 21.81 4.98 20.27
N HIS A 414 21.01 5.20 21.31
CA HIS A 414 20.52 6.52 21.66
C HIS A 414 20.40 6.69 23.17
N ARG A 415 20.47 7.93 23.64
CA ARG A 415 20.33 8.26 25.06
C ARG A 415 18.88 8.58 25.36
N VAL A 416 18.33 7.98 26.41
CA VAL A 416 17.01 8.35 26.94
C VAL A 416 17.23 9.44 27.98
N ARG A 417 16.93 10.70 27.63
CA ARG A 417 17.04 11.85 28.54
C ARG A 417 15.82 11.97 29.48
N ALA A 418 15.30 10.85 29.99
CA ALA A 418 14.14 10.88 30.88
C ALA A 418 14.50 11.25 32.34
N TYR A 419 15.78 11.19 32.72
CA TYR A 419 16.22 11.52 34.09
C TYR A 419 17.47 12.41 34.07
N GLU A 420 17.37 13.59 34.66
CA GLU A 420 18.32 14.71 34.58
C GLU A 420 19.75 14.46 35.12
N LYS A 421 20.16 13.27 35.58
CA LYS A 421 21.45 13.14 36.30
C LYS A 421 22.31 11.91 36.06
N THR A 422 21.94 10.95 35.21
CA THR A 422 22.82 9.79 34.94
C THR A 422 23.10 9.64 33.45
N LEU A 423 24.38 9.46 33.11
CA LEU A 423 24.87 9.14 31.77
C LEU A 423 24.47 7.72 31.29
N ASP A 424 23.58 7.04 32.01
CA ASP A 424 23.58 5.57 32.08
C ASP A 424 22.49 4.88 31.25
N ASP A 425 21.45 5.56 30.76
CA ASP A 425 20.41 4.91 29.94
C ASP A 425 20.66 5.09 28.43
N ILE A 426 21.68 4.41 27.93
CA ILE A 426 21.85 4.16 26.49
C ILE A 426 20.93 3.01 26.11
N ARG A 427 19.89 3.28 25.32
CA ARG A 427 19.04 2.25 24.69
C ARG A 427 19.58 1.89 23.31
N MET A 428 19.28 0.66 22.89
CA MET A 428 19.63 0.13 21.58
C MET A 428 18.35 -0.27 20.87
N SER A 429 18.14 0.31 19.69
CA SER A 429 17.07 -0.06 18.77
C SER A 429 17.65 -0.90 17.63
N HIS A 430 16.89 -1.89 17.20
CA HIS A 430 17.25 -2.79 16.11
C HIS A 430 16.61 -2.34 14.81
N VAL A 431 17.37 -2.36 13.72
CA VAL A 431 16.90 -2.02 12.38
C VAL A 431 17.15 -3.22 11.48
N TYR A 432 16.08 -3.92 11.13
CA TYR A 432 16.14 -5.10 10.27
C TYR A 432 15.66 -4.75 8.86
N GLN A 433 16.47 -5.00 7.85
CA GLN A 433 15.97 -5.16 6.49
C GLN A 433 15.45 -6.59 6.35
N LEU A 434 14.17 -6.76 6.07
CA LEU A 434 13.55 -8.07 5.95
C LEU A 434 13.77 -8.64 4.54
N PRO A 435 14.14 -9.92 4.38
CA PRO A 435 14.24 -10.56 3.07
C PRO A 435 12.86 -10.75 2.44
N ALA A 436 12.78 -10.89 1.12
CA ALA A 436 11.54 -11.34 0.47
C ALA A 436 11.23 -12.81 0.81
N CYS A 437 9.97 -13.23 0.69
CA CYS A 437 9.51 -14.60 0.92
C CYS A 437 9.24 -15.30 -0.43
N LEU A 438 10.31 -15.55 -1.17
CA LEU A 438 10.30 -16.13 -2.53
C LEU A 438 11.20 -17.38 -2.63
N ASP A 439 10.95 -18.27 -3.58
CA ASP A 439 11.87 -19.40 -3.83
C ASP A 439 13.17 -18.90 -4.49
N ALA A 440 14.24 -18.78 -3.69
CA ALA A 440 15.51 -18.24 -4.18
C ALA A 440 16.13 -19.08 -5.30
N SER A 441 15.98 -20.40 -5.25
CA SER A 441 16.56 -21.31 -6.24
C SER A 441 15.82 -21.22 -7.56
N LEU A 442 14.48 -21.24 -7.50
CA LEU A 442 13.61 -21.10 -8.67
C LEU A 442 13.89 -19.77 -9.41
N TYR A 443 13.90 -18.65 -8.69
CA TYR A 443 14.12 -17.35 -9.34
C TYR A 443 15.55 -17.17 -9.86
N ARG A 444 16.56 -17.77 -9.23
CA ARG A 444 17.93 -17.77 -9.79
C ARG A 444 18.03 -18.57 -11.08
N GLU A 445 17.34 -19.71 -11.17
CA GLU A 445 17.28 -20.50 -12.41
C GLU A 445 16.60 -19.70 -13.53
N ILE A 446 15.49 -19.04 -13.21
CA ILE A 446 14.78 -18.15 -14.14
C ILE A 446 15.72 -17.05 -14.64
N VAL A 447 16.42 -16.34 -13.76
CA VAL A 447 17.36 -15.27 -14.13
C VAL A 447 18.46 -15.79 -15.05
N ARG A 448 19.01 -17.00 -14.79
CA ARG A 448 20.02 -17.62 -15.66
C ARG A 448 19.51 -17.94 -17.07
N SER A 449 18.22 -18.24 -17.21
CA SER A 449 17.58 -18.50 -18.51
C SER A 449 17.21 -17.23 -19.29
N MET A 450 17.21 -16.06 -18.64
CA MET A 450 16.81 -14.81 -19.26
C MET A 450 17.99 -14.08 -19.92
N VAL A 451 17.76 -13.57 -21.14
CA VAL A 451 18.73 -12.71 -21.85
C VAL A 451 18.82 -11.31 -21.22
N ARG A 452 17.74 -10.83 -20.57
CA ARG A 452 17.70 -9.56 -19.82
C ARG A 452 16.72 -9.66 -18.64
N THR A 453 17.12 -9.20 -17.46
CA THR A 453 16.23 -8.98 -16.30
C THR A 453 15.30 -7.79 -16.56
N LYS A 454 13.99 -7.97 -16.38
CA LYS A 454 12.97 -6.96 -16.75
C LYS A 454 12.07 -6.51 -15.61
N ASP A 455 11.84 -7.35 -14.60
CA ASP A 455 10.95 -7.07 -13.48
C ASP A 455 11.72 -7.00 -12.16
N ASP A 456 11.09 -6.44 -11.12
CA ASP A 456 11.77 -6.17 -9.86
C ASP A 456 12.13 -7.45 -9.10
N ILE A 457 11.37 -8.54 -9.24
CA ILE A 457 11.68 -9.84 -8.61
C ILE A 457 12.88 -10.50 -9.30
N THR A 458 12.93 -10.51 -10.63
CA THR A 458 14.09 -11.08 -11.35
C THR A 458 15.33 -10.24 -11.16
N ARG A 459 15.20 -8.90 -11.07
CA ARG A 459 16.31 -8.02 -10.68
C ARG A 459 16.79 -8.32 -9.26
N LEU A 460 15.88 -8.58 -8.32
CA LEU A 460 16.22 -9.01 -6.95
C LEU A 460 17.05 -10.28 -6.95
N ALA A 461 16.59 -11.30 -7.69
CA ALA A 461 17.26 -12.59 -7.77
C ALA A 461 18.59 -12.56 -8.54
N SER A 462 18.86 -11.50 -9.30
CA SER A 462 20.15 -11.28 -9.98
C SER A 462 21.26 -10.77 -9.05
N VAL A 463 20.93 -10.35 -7.83
CA VAL A 463 21.92 -9.94 -6.83
C VAL A 463 22.73 -11.14 -6.36
N SER A 464 24.05 -11.00 -6.30
CA SER A 464 24.98 -12.10 -6.00
C SER A 464 24.68 -12.79 -4.66
N ASN A 465 24.45 -12.00 -3.61
CA ASN A 465 24.11 -12.47 -2.28
C ASN A 465 22.60 -12.54 -2.00
N TYR A 466 21.78 -12.71 -3.05
CA TYR A 466 20.34 -12.87 -2.88
C TYR A 466 20.01 -14.03 -1.91
N GLU A 467 19.30 -13.70 -0.83
CA GLU A 467 18.84 -14.62 0.19
C GLU A 467 17.40 -14.27 0.57
N SER A 468 16.54 -15.27 0.48
CA SER A 468 15.11 -15.16 0.70
C SER A 468 14.71 -16.04 1.89
N GLY A 469 13.61 -15.71 2.56
CA GLY A 469 13.11 -16.47 3.70
C GLY A 469 12.12 -15.68 4.54
N VAL A 470 11.89 -16.15 5.75
CA VAL A 470 11.06 -15.46 6.75
C VAL A 470 11.81 -15.30 8.05
N VAL A 471 11.34 -14.39 8.89
CA VAL A 471 11.97 -14.08 10.17
C VAL A 471 11.02 -14.41 11.31
N ILE A 472 11.54 -15.00 12.38
CA ILE A 472 10.83 -15.13 13.66
C ILE A 472 11.58 -14.28 14.68
N LEU A 473 10.86 -13.36 15.32
CA LEU A 473 11.32 -12.54 16.40
C LEU A 473 10.87 -13.19 17.71
N GLU A 474 11.84 -13.53 18.55
CA GLU A 474 11.64 -14.22 19.81
C GLU A 474 12.29 -13.43 20.93
N ARG A 475 11.75 -13.56 22.14
CA ARG A 475 12.37 -12.96 23.32
C ARG A 475 12.49 -13.98 24.43
N GLY A 476 13.70 -14.15 24.97
CA GLY A 476 13.92 -14.94 26.18
C GLY A 476 13.52 -14.16 27.45
N GLU A 477 13.11 -14.86 28.50
CA GLU A 477 12.63 -14.30 29.78
C GLU A 477 13.58 -13.24 30.40
N THR A 478 14.89 -13.35 30.15
CA THR A 478 15.92 -12.49 30.75
C THR A 478 16.65 -11.59 29.75
N SER A 479 16.31 -11.66 28.45
CA SER A 479 16.99 -10.89 27.41
C SER A 479 16.21 -9.63 27.07
N THR A 480 16.86 -8.47 27.18
CA THR A 480 16.40 -7.21 26.58
C THR A 480 16.62 -7.18 25.07
N VAL A 481 17.40 -8.12 24.53
CA VAL A 481 17.73 -8.20 23.12
C VAL A 481 16.80 -9.21 22.43
N PRO A 482 16.04 -8.80 21.39
CA PRO A 482 15.27 -9.72 20.57
C PRO A 482 16.20 -10.71 19.86
N VAL A 483 15.85 -11.98 19.90
CA VAL A 483 16.49 -13.04 19.11
C VAL A 483 15.80 -13.07 17.76
N LEU A 484 16.59 -12.87 16.71
CA LEU A 484 16.13 -13.03 15.35
C LEU A 484 16.48 -14.44 14.87
N ARG A 485 15.47 -15.25 14.55
CA ARG A 485 15.61 -16.55 13.89
C ARG A 485 15.23 -16.41 12.43
N PHE A 486 16.20 -16.58 11.54
CA PHE A 486 15.97 -16.56 10.09
C PHE A 486 15.69 -17.99 9.59
N LEU A 487 14.55 -18.16 8.91
CA LEU A 487 14.19 -19.38 8.21
C LEU A 487 14.42 -19.15 6.71
N SER A 488 15.53 -19.68 6.20
CA SER A 488 15.91 -19.49 4.81
C SER A 488 14.96 -20.19 3.84
N SER A 489 14.89 -19.67 2.62
CA SER A 489 14.14 -20.27 1.51
C SER A 489 14.56 -21.72 1.30
N ALA A 490 15.87 -22.03 1.33
CA ALA A 490 16.36 -23.40 1.18
C ALA A 490 15.82 -24.38 2.24
N LEU A 491 15.56 -23.91 3.46
CA LEU A 491 14.91 -24.72 4.48
C LEU A 491 13.41 -24.87 4.18
N LEU A 492 12.75 -23.76 3.89
CA LEU A 492 11.30 -23.71 3.66
C LEU A 492 10.86 -24.37 2.35
N THR A 493 11.77 -24.62 1.40
CA THR A 493 11.51 -25.38 0.19
C THR A 493 12.03 -26.83 0.27
N ASN A 494 12.57 -27.25 1.43
CA ASN A 494 13.06 -28.61 1.62
C ASN A 494 11.89 -29.57 1.80
N ARG A 495 11.50 -30.25 0.71
CA ARG A 495 10.42 -31.25 0.71
C ARG A 495 10.50 -32.27 1.85
N ALA A 496 11.70 -32.73 2.23
CA ALA A 496 11.85 -33.72 3.29
C ALA A 496 11.42 -33.20 4.67
N ALA A 497 11.55 -31.89 4.91
CA ALA A 497 11.12 -31.26 6.17
C ALA A 497 9.60 -31.09 6.26
N PHE A 498 8.89 -31.10 5.12
CA PHE A 498 7.44 -30.88 5.02
C PHE A 498 6.70 -32.11 4.47
N GLU A 499 7.33 -33.28 4.51
CA GLU A 499 6.75 -34.52 3.97
C GLU A 499 5.57 -35.00 4.82
N SER A 500 5.65 -34.83 6.14
CA SER A 500 4.65 -35.22 7.14
C SER A 500 4.63 -34.26 8.35
N ALA A 501 3.55 -34.29 9.13
CA ALA A 501 3.48 -33.53 10.39
C ALA A 501 4.58 -33.93 11.38
N GLU A 502 4.93 -35.22 11.44
CA GLU A 502 6.00 -35.73 12.31
C GLU A 502 7.38 -35.20 11.91
N THR A 503 7.68 -35.19 10.60
CA THR A 503 8.96 -34.67 10.09
C THR A 503 9.08 -33.16 10.32
N LEU A 504 7.99 -32.41 10.11
CA LEU A 504 7.93 -30.99 10.44
C LEU A 504 8.17 -30.75 11.94
N ALA A 505 7.40 -31.43 12.80
CA ALA A 505 7.56 -31.33 14.25
C ALA A 505 9.00 -31.67 14.69
N SER A 506 9.58 -32.74 14.14
CA SER A 506 10.98 -33.11 14.42
C SER A 506 11.98 -32.05 13.94
N THR A 507 11.69 -31.36 12.84
CA THR A 507 12.57 -30.30 12.29
C THR A 507 12.49 -29.03 13.14
N VAL A 508 11.27 -28.66 13.56
CA VAL A 508 11.00 -27.50 14.42
C VAL A 508 11.58 -27.72 15.81
N HIS A 509 11.22 -28.83 16.47
CA HIS A 509 11.59 -29.12 17.86
C HIS A 509 12.99 -29.74 17.99
N GLY A 510 13.40 -30.59 17.06
CA GLY A 510 14.73 -31.19 17.03
C GLY A 510 15.84 -30.20 16.76
N ARG A 511 15.52 -29.02 16.16
CA ARG A 511 16.46 -27.90 16.08
C ARG A 511 16.83 -27.39 17.47
N TYR A 512 15.91 -27.26 18.42
CA TYR A 512 16.24 -26.79 19.78
C TYR A 512 17.20 -27.73 20.52
N GLN A 513 17.18 -29.03 20.22
CA GLN A 513 18.12 -30.00 20.80
C GLN A 513 19.49 -30.03 20.10
N ARG A 514 19.56 -29.65 18.81
CA ARG A 514 20.80 -29.68 18.01
C ARG A 514 21.45 -28.32 17.76
N SER A 515 20.74 -27.22 17.97
CA SER A 515 21.27 -25.87 17.88
C SER A 515 22.15 -25.61 19.10
N ARG A 516 23.38 -26.12 19.06
CA ARG A 516 24.48 -25.48 19.78
C ARG A 516 24.50 -24.03 19.29
N ILE A 517 24.17 -23.09 20.18
CA ILE A 517 24.31 -21.66 19.88
C ILE A 517 25.77 -21.45 19.55
N MET A 518 26.08 -21.31 18.27
CA MET A 518 27.43 -21.15 17.77
C MET A 518 27.69 -19.65 17.67
N TYR A 519 28.66 -19.17 18.45
CA TYR A 519 28.96 -17.74 18.54
C TYR A 519 29.93 -17.37 17.43
N HIS A 520 29.58 -16.37 16.63
CA HIS A 520 30.50 -15.72 15.69
C HIS A 520 30.84 -14.35 16.26
N TYR A 521 32.07 -14.16 16.73
CA TYR A 521 32.50 -12.87 17.25
C TYR A 521 33.02 -12.03 16.07
N LYS A 522 32.34 -10.92 15.79
CA LYS A 522 32.73 -9.96 14.76
C LYS A 522 33.14 -8.65 15.40
N GLU A 523 34.40 -8.26 15.21
CA GLU A 523 34.93 -6.95 15.61
C GLU A 523 34.65 -5.93 14.51
N GLY A 524 34.07 -4.78 14.86
CA GLY A 524 33.97 -3.63 13.95
C GLY A 524 35.33 -2.94 13.79
N CYS A 525 35.54 -2.29 12.64
CA CYS A 525 36.80 -1.65 12.25
C CYS A 525 37.46 -0.81 13.37
N THR A 526 38.57 -1.29 13.93
CA THR A 526 39.36 -0.63 14.98
C THR A 526 40.55 0.12 14.36
N HIS A 527 40.30 1.30 13.78
CA HIS A 527 41.40 2.18 13.36
C HIS A 527 42.21 2.67 14.57
N TYR A 528 43.53 2.75 14.43
CA TYR A 528 44.37 3.51 15.36
C TYR A 528 43.94 4.98 15.31
N GLY A 529 43.37 5.48 16.41
CA GLY A 529 42.76 6.82 16.48
C GLY A 529 41.22 6.85 16.46
N ALA A 530 40.54 5.70 16.37
CA ALA A 530 39.10 5.63 16.59
C ALA A 530 38.77 6.09 18.03
N GLN A 531 38.05 7.20 18.15
CA GLN A 531 37.70 7.85 19.42
C GLN A 531 36.86 6.97 20.39
N TYR A 532 36.39 5.80 19.96
CA TYR A 532 35.37 5.01 20.65
C TYR A 532 35.77 3.55 20.93
N ILE A 533 37.07 3.22 21.05
CA ILE A 533 37.49 1.87 21.45
C ILE A 533 37.41 1.73 22.97
N ALA A 534 36.52 0.85 23.46
CA ALA A 534 36.40 0.55 24.88
C ALA A 534 37.64 -0.22 25.39
N ARG A 535 38.22 0.29 26.48
CA ARG A 535 39.42 -0.24 27.14
C ARG A 535 39.11 -0.54 28.61
N TYR A 536 39.54 -1.69 29.08
CA TYR A 536 39.27 -2.21 30.41
C TYR A 536 40.58 -2.35 31.17
N ARG A 537 40.66 -1.74 32.36
CA ARG A 537 41.85 -1.88 33.20
C ARG A 537 41.87 -3.29 33.80
N SER A 538 42.92 -4.07 33.53
CA SER A 538 43.07 -5.46 34.01
C SER A 538 44.43 -5.67 34.65
N PRO A 539 44.75 -4.99 35.76
CA PRO A 539 46.09 -4.99 36.34
C PRO A 539 46.53 -6.36 36.89
N LYS A 540 45.62 -7.34 36.96
CA LYS A 540 45.85 -8.71 37.45
C LYS A 540 45.71 -9.77 36.36
N ASP A 541 45.77 -9.37 35.09
CA ASP A 541 45.72 -10.33 34.00
C ASP A 541 46.89 -11.31 34.05
N LYS A 542 46.61 -12.59 33.78
CA LYS A 542 47.62 -13.66 33.85
C LYS A 542 48.75 -13.50 32.82
N ASP A 543 48.47 -12.81 31.71
CA ASP A 543 49.44 -12.54 30.65
C ASP A 543 50.12 -11.16 30.81
N GLY A 544 49.96 -10.49 31.96
CA GLY A 544 50.61 -9.21 32.28
C GLY A 544 50.01 -7.97 31.59
N ARG A 545 48.86 -8.11 30.92
CA ARG A 545 48.21 -7.00 30.20
C ARG A 545 47.49 -6.05 31.16
N VAL A 546 48.05 -4.86 31.37
CA VAL A 546 47.45 -3.84 32.25
C VAL A 546 46.13 -3.28 31.70
N ILE A 547 45.96 -3.28 30.38
CA ILE A 547 44.76 -2.83 29.68
C ILE A 547 44.33 -3.93 28.70
N LYS A 548 43.04 -4.30 28.77
CA LYS A 548 42.39 -5.18 27.80
C LYS A 548 41.48 -4.38 26.90
N TYR A 549 41.46 -4.71 25.62
CA TYR A 549 40.47 -4.22 24.68
C TYR A 549 39.16 -4.99 24.82
N HIS A 550 38.03 -4.38 24.44
CA HIS A 550 36.71 -5.01 24.55
C HIS A 550 36.65 -6.42 23.95
N TYR A 551 37.29 -6.64 22.80
CA TYR A 551 37.32 -7.96 22.17
C TYR A 551 38.00 -9.04 22.99
N GLN A 552 39.05 -8.69 23.73
CA GLN A 552 39.77 -9.63 24.60
C GLN A 552 38.88 -10.06 25.76
N VAL A 553 38.15 -9.11 26.36
CA VAL A 553 37.20 -9.38 27.45
C VAL A 553 36.05 -10.26 26.96
N CYS A 554 35.46 -9.96 25.80
CA CYS A 554 34.39 -10.76 25.23
C CYS A 554 34.84 -12.18 24.86
N LEU A 555 36.04 -12.33 24.28
CA LEU A 555 36.59 -13.64 23.93
C LEU A 555 36.88 -14.48 25.18
N GLU A 556 37.42 -13.87 26.23
CA GLU A 556 37.63 -14.54 27.51
C GLU A 556 36.32 -14.99 28.14
N MET A 557 35.31 -14.13 28.18
CA MET A 557 33.97 -14.48 28.67
C MET A 557 33.39 -15.67 27.89
N LEU A 558 33.49 -15.66 26.55
CA LEU A 558 33.00 -16.75 25.71
C LEU A 558 33.78 -18.06 25.96
N ARG A 559 35.10 -17.99 26.17
CA ARG A 559 35.93 -19.15 26.53
C ARG A 559 35.58 -19.69 27.91
N GLU A 560 35.41 -18.82 28.90
CA GLU A 560 35.00 -19.18 30.27
C GLU A 560 33.63 -19.84 30.29
N ALA A 561 32.68 -19.31 29.53
CA ALA A 561 31.35 -19.88 29.35
C ALA A 561 31.34 -21.20 28.55
N LYS A 562 32.50 -21.66 28.04
CA LYS A 562 32.64 -22.81 27.13
C LYS A 562 31.71 -22.69 25.92
N ALA A 563 31.49 -21.46 25.46
CA ALA A 563 30.64 -21.15 24.32
C ALA A 563 31.28 -21.75 23.05
N PRO A 564 30.53 -22.51 22.23
CA PRO A 564 31.08 -23.04 20.99
C PRO A 564 31.22 -21.89 19.98
N LEU A 565 32.45 -21.41 19.81
CA LEU A 565 32.83 -20.35 18.87
C LEU A 565 33.01 -20.95 17.47
N LEU A 566 32.25 -20.44 16.49
CA LEU A 566 32.30 -20.88 15.09
C LEU A 566 33.33 -20.10 14.27
N GLY A 567 33.65 -18.87 14.69
CA GLY A 567 34.65 -18.05 14.02
C GLY A 567 34.87 -16.71 14.71
N LEU A 568 36.02 -16.11 14.42
CA LEU A 568 36.44 -14.78 14.82
C LEU A 568 36.71 -13.99 13.53
N ALA A 569 35.94 -12.94 13.28
CA ALA A 569 36.17 -12.03 12.18
C ALA A 569 36.59 -10.67 12.75
N ASN A 570 37.76 -10.19 12.35
CA ASN A 570 38.18 -8.82 12.59
C ASN A 570 38.00 -8.06 11.27
N ASP A 571 37.08 -7.09 11.21
CA ASP A 571 36.93 -6.20 10.04
C ASP A 571 38.07 -5.17 9.94
N GLY A 572 39.11 -5.29 10.77
CA GLY A 572 40.37 -4.59 10.59
C GLY A 572 41.15 -5.20 9.43
N ASP A 573 41.46 -4.39 8.42
CA ASP A 573 42.47 -4.72 7.42
C ASP A 573 43.68 -5.33 8.14
N THR A 574 43.99 -6.58 7.80
CA THR A 574 45.19 -7.24 8.28
C THR A 574 46.36 -6.61 7.54
N GLN A 575 46.89 -5.49 8.05
CA GLN A 575 48.21 -4.91 7.79
C GLN A 575 48.23 -3.53 8.46
N HIS A 576 48.99 -3.28 9.54
CA HIS A 576 50.44 -3.43 9.59
C HIS A 576 50.92 -3.20 11.05
N TRP A 577 52.07 -3.82 11.40
CA TRP A 577 52.90 -3.64 12.61
C TRP A 577 52.62 -4.57 13.82
N PHE A 578 52.80 -5.87 13.62
CA PHE A 578 53.64 -6.64 14.55
C PHE A 578 55.10 -6.26 14.31
N ASN A 579 55.54 -5.19 14.97
CA ASN A 579 56.92 -4.92 15.38
C ASN A 579 56.91 -3.54 16.04
N TYR A 580 56.74 -3.51 17.36
CA TYR A 580 57.52 -2.67 18.28
C TYR A 580 57.29 -3.17 19.71
#